data_AF-A0A7H0HYI2-F1
#
_entry.id   AF-A0A7H0HYI2-F1
#
_cell.length_a   1.000
_cell.length_b   1.000
_cell.length_c   1.000
_cell.angle_alpha   90.00
_cell.angle_beta   90.00
_cell.angle_gamma   90.00
#
_symmetry.space_group_name_H-M   'P 1'
#
loop_
_entity.id
_entity.type
_entity.pdbx_description
1 polymer ?
#
loop_
_entity_poly.entity_id
_entity_poly.type
_entity_poly.pdbx_seq_one_letter_code
_entity_poly.pdbx_strand_id
1 'polypeptide(L)'
;MITIRAEETGVGRTGTTRRRALLATGAAAAAVLTGCSSGTPAGPRTKGTSADPAAAAAELRRRLAARSTALLGEYDAVVLRHPALRDRLAPLREAVAAHAGALSGTAAPRPPASPPASSGAPSGAPATASAIAGGSVADDPAAALRALAASERRTSAEHTASLMDAEPELARLLASVAAAGSAHAYLLTKGDAR
;
A
#
# COMPACT_ATOMS: atom_id res chain seq x y z
N MET A 1 -8.14 -36.07 53.80
CA MET A 1 -6.99 -35.34 53.20
C MET A 1 -7.54 -34.00 52.74
N ILE A 2 -7.35 -32.87 53.47
CA ILE A 2 -6.10 -32.10 53.61
C ILE A 2 -5.61 -31.72 52.20
N THR A 3 -5.60 -30.49 51.67
CA THR A 3 -5.64 -29.14 52.25
C THR A 3 -5.96 -28.13 51.13
N ILE A 4 -6.68 -27.05 51.48
CA ILE A 4 -6.81 -25.80 50.72
C ILE A 4 -5.45 -25.11 50.63
N ARG A 5 -5.00 -24.68 49.45
CA ARG A 5 -4.02 -23.59 49.34
C ARG A 5 -4.45 -22.61 48.25
N ALA A 6 -5.08 -21.53 48.71
CA ALA A 6 -5.02 -20.23 48.07
C ALA A 6 -3.59 -19.69 48.23
N GLU A 7 -3.03 -19.12 47.17
CA GLU A 7 -2.02 -18.05 47.29
C GLU A 7 -2.23 -17.05 46.15
N GLU A 8 -3.04 -16.03 46.46
CA GLU A 8 -2.78 -14.67 46.02
C GLU A 8 -1.52 -14.17 46.74
N THR A 9 -0.48 -13.82 45.99
CA THR A 9 0.56 -12.86 46.36
C THR A 9 1.06 -12.24 45.04
N GLY A 10 1.28 -10.95 44.86
CA GLY A 10 1.12 -9.80 45.72
C GLY A 10 1.25 -8.54 44.86
N VAL A 11 0.54 -7.51 45.28
CA VAL A 11 0.62 -6.16 44.74
C VAL A 11 1.99 -5.53 45.03
N GLY A 12 2.45 -4.68 44.13
CA GLY A 12 3.30 -3.53 44.50
C GLY A 12 4.80 -3.71 44.38
N ARG A 13 5.38 -3.16 43.31
CA ARG A 13 6.63 -2.38 43.40
C ARG A 13 6.52 -1.12 42.57
N THR A 14 6.06 -0.06 43.22
CA THR A 14 6.41 1.31 42.87
C THR A 14 7.87 1.60 43.21
N GLY A 15 8.58 2.24 42.29
CA GLY A 15 9.87 2.91 42.53
C GLY A 15 10.76 2.81 41.30
N THR A 16 11.45 3.83 40.80
CA THR A 16 11.62 5.24 41.16
C THR A 16 12.20 5.93 39.91
N THR A 17 11.84 7.18 39.67
CA THR A 17 12.55 8.09 38.76
C THR A 17 14.03 8.18 39.14
N ARG A 18 14.96 7.80 38.25
CA ARG A 18 16.32 8.39 38.24
C ARG A 18 16.91 8.52 36.84
N ARG A 19 17.34 9.76 36.60
CA ARG A 19 18.11 10.29 35.48
C ARG A 19 19.55 9.76 35.52
N ARG A 20 20.07 9.29 34.38
CA ARG A 20 21.51 9.27 34.01
C ARG A 20 21.53 9.40 32.48
N ALA A 21 21.78 10.55 31.87
CA ALA A 21 23.08 11.23 31.75
C ALA A 21 24.20 10.23 31.40
N LEU A 22 24.33 9.92 30.11
CA LEU A 22 25.57 9.42 29.52
C LEU A 22 25.95 10.40 28.41
N LEU A 23 26.99 11.18 28.71
CA LEU A 23 27.70 12.08 27.82
C LEU A 23 28.63 11.27 26.92
N ALA A 24 28.57 11.62 25.63
CA ALA A 24 29.68 11.81 24.68
C ALA A 24 31.02 11.07 24.89
N THR A 25 31.40 10.29 23.87
CA THR A 25 32.77 10.08 23.29
C THR A 25 32.60 8.97 22.23
N GLY A 26 33.07 9.00 20.99
CA GLY A 26 33.93 9.88 20.18
C GLY A 26 34.43 9.03 18.98
N ALA A 27 34.96 9.71 17.95
CA ALA A 27 35.80 9.20 16.84
C ALA A 27 35.15 8.71 15.52
N ALA A 28 35.13 9.64 14.56
CA ALA A 28 35.68 9.58 13.20
C ALA A 28 35.69 8.25 12.41
N ALA A 29 35.01 8.25 11.27
CA ALA A 29 35.51 7.65 10.04
C ALA A 29 35.20 8.58 8.86
N ALA A 30 36.24 9.27 8.38
CA ALA A 30 36.24 9.93 7.10
C ALA A 30 36.45 8.85 6.02
N ALA A 31 35.49 8.68 5.12
CA ALA A 31 35.68 8.00 3.85
C ALA A 31 35.32 8.99 2.75
N VAL A 32 36.37 9.48 2.09
CA VAL A 32 36.34 10.36 0.93
C VAL A 32 35.85 9.59 -0.30
N LEU A 33 34.70 10.01 -0.83
CA LEU A 33 34.35 9.80 -2.24
C LEU A 33 34.16 11.18 -2.87
N THR A 34 35.18 11.57 -3.62
CA THR A 34 35.26 12.77 -4.45
C THR A 34 34.37 12.61 -5.69
N GLY A 35 33.40 13.50 -5.87
CA GLY A 35 32.53 13.53 -7.05
C GLY A 35 31.64 14.78 -7.15
N CYS A 36 32.25 15.91 -7.51
CA CYS A 36 31.71 17.12 -8.15
C CYS A 36 30.29 17.65 -7.79
N SER A 37 30.20 18.58 -6.84
CA SER A 37 29.74 19.96 -7.13
C SER A 37 30.08 20.91 -5.97
N SER A 38 30.36 22.17 -6.32
CA SER A 38 30.92 23.27 -5.53
C SER A 38 30.29 23.53 -4.15
N GLY A 39 31.14 23.80 -3.16
CA GLY A 39 30.75 24.11 -1.79
C GLY A 39 30.26 25.54 -1.53
N THR A 40 29.39 25.69 -0.52
CA THR A 40 29.16 26.90 0.30
C THR A 40 28.51 26.48 1.64
N PRO A 41 28.53 27.31 2.69
CA PRO A 41 28.97 26.97 4.05
C PRO A 41 27.95 26.20 4.87
N ALA A 42 28.43 25.58 5.97
CA ALA A 42 27.62 24.97 7.01
C ALA A 42 26.63 26.00 7.62
N GLY A 43 25.41 26.01 7.09
CA GLY A 43 24.27 26.71 7.67
C GLY A 43 23.84 26.05 8.98
N PRO A 44 23.07 26.75 9.83
CA PRO A 44 22.64 26.24 11.13
C PRO A 44 21.99 24.88 10.94
N ARG A 45 22.42 23.89 11.74
CA ARG A 45 21.78 22.56 11.82
C ARG A 45 20.28 22.79 11.92
N THR A 46 19.56 22.57 10.83
CA THR A 46 18.11 22.64 10.80
C THR A 46 17.66 21.59 11.80
N LYS A 47 17.16 22.03 12.96
CA LYS A 47 16.46 21.17 13.93
C LYS A 47 15.55 20.29 13.10
N GLY A 48 15.77 18.98 13.15
CA GLY A 48 15.02 18.01 12.37
C GLY A 48 13.54 18.34 12.51
N THR A 49 12.94 18.81 11.42
CA THR A 49 11.50 19.05 11.38
C THR A 49 10.90 17.68 11.57
N SER A 50 10.36 17.42 12.76
CA SER A 50 9.41 16.33 12.98
C SER A 50 8.43 16.41 11.82
N ALA A 51 8.44 15.42 10.93
CA ALA A 51 7.55 15.41 9.79
C ALA A 51 6.12 15.60 10.31
N ASP A 52 5.37 16.50 9.66
CA ASP A 52 3.97 16.71 10.00
C ASP A 52 3.22 15.36 9.84
N PRO A 53 2.63 14.81 10.91
CA PRO A 53 1.94 13.52 10.84
C PRO A 53 0.80 13.52 9.81
N ALA A 54 0.14 14.67 9.59
CA ALA A 54 -0.89 14.79 8.57
C ALA A 54 -0.31 14.66 7.15
N ALA A 55 0.85 15.29 6.90
CA ALA A 55 1.55 15.18 5.63
C ALA A 55 2.06 13.74 5.38
N ALA A 56 2.56 13.06 6.42
CA ALA A 56 2.99 11.66 6.32
C ALA A 56 1.82 10.72 6.01
N ALA A 57 0.66 10.92 6.66
CA ALA A 57 -0.55 10.15 6.39
C ALA A 57 -1.09 10.37 4.97
N ALA A 58 -1.10 11.62 4.50
CA ALA A 58 -1.47 11.96 3.13
C ALA A 58 -0.53 11.29 2.12
N GLU A 59 0.78 11.30 2.38
CA GLU A 59 1.77 10.64 1.54
C GLU A 59 1.58 9.12 1.48
N LEU A 60 1.37 8.49 2.63
CA LEU A 60 1.05 7.06 2.69
C LEU A 60 -0.17 6.73 1.83
N ARG A 61 -1.24 7.51 1.98
CA ARG A 61 -2.48 7.35 1.21
C ARG A 61 -2.25 7.48 -0.29
N ARG A 62 -1.46 8.47 -0.73
CA ARG A 62 -1.08 8.64 -2.15
C ARG A 62 -0.32 7.43 -2.69
N ARG A 63 0.68 6.92 -1.95
CA ARG A 63 1.46 5.74 -2.35
C ARG A 63 0.59 4.50 -2.51
N LEU A 64 -0.33 4.27 -1.57
CA LEU A 64 -1.26 3.13 -1.61
C LEU A 64 -2.21 3.21 -2.81
N ALA A 65 -2.80 4.40 -3.06
CA ALA A 65 -3.66 4.61 -4.22
C ALA A 65 -2.91 4.45 -5.55
N ALA A 66 -1.68 4.97 -5.65
CA ALA A 66 -0.83 4.82 -6.82
C ALA A 66 -0.51 3.35 -7.10
N ARG A 67 -0.31 2.54 -6.04
CA ARG A 67 -0.06 1.11 -6.19
C ARG A 67 -1.27 0.35 -6.73
N SER A 68 -2.47 0.60 -6.20
CA SER A 68 -3.69 0.02 -6.76
C SER A 68 -3.94 0.45 -8.20
N THR A 69 -3.58 1.68 -8.55
CA THR A 69 -3.67 2.19 -9.93
C THR A 69 -2.68 1.50 -10.86
N ALA A 70 -1.45 1.25 -10.41
CA ALA A 70 -0.46 0.50 -11.19
C ALA A 70 -0.94 -0.95 -11.44
N LEU A 71 -1.53 -1.60 -10.44
CA LEU A 71 -2.13 -2.92 -10.60
C LEU A 71 -3.27 -2.91 -11.62
N LEU A 72 -4.13 -1.88 -11.61
CA LEU A 72 -5.17 -1.72 -12.63
C LEU A 72 -4.58 -1.63 -14.05
N GLY A 73 -3.45 -0.95 -14.21
CA GLY A 73 -2.71 -0.91 -15.47
C GLY A 73 -2.21 -2.28 -15.94
N GLU A 74 -1.83 -3.17 -15.02
CA GLU A 74 -1.47 -4.56 -15.34
C GLU A 74 -2.69 -5.36 -15.83
N TYR A 75 -3.85 -5.18 -15.22
CA TYR A 75 -5.11 -5.77 -15.71
C TYR A 75 -5.43 -5.29 -17.13
N ASP A 76 -5.31 -3.99 -17.40
CA ASP A 76 -5.57 -3.40 -18.72
C ASP A 76 -4.61 -3.95 -19.78
N ALA A 77 -3.33 -4.10 -19.43
CA ALA A 77 -2.33 -4.69 -20.32
C ALA A 77 -2.65 -6.15 -20.65
N VAL A 78 -3.09 -6.95 -19.67
CA VAL A 78 -3.51 -8.34 -19.88
C VAL A 78 -4.73 -8.41 -20.80
N VAL A 79 -5.75 -7.58 -20.59
CA VAL A 79 -6.95 -7.54 -21.44
C VAL A 79 -6.62 -7.09 -22.87
N LEU A 80 -5.67 -6.16 -23.03
CA LEU A 80 -5.22 -5.72 -24.35
C LEU A 80 -4.50 -6.83 -25.12
N ARG A 81 -3.62 -7.59 -24.45
CA ARG A 81 -2.90 -8.73 -25.05
C ARG A 81 -3.82 -9.93 -25.30
N HIS A 82 -4.77 -10.17 -24.40
CA HIS A 82 -5.64 -11.34 -24.39
C HIS A 82 -7.12 -10.94 -24.35
N PRO A 83 -7.72 -10.48 -25.46
CA PRO A 83 -9.10 -9.99 -25.48
C PRO A 83 -10.14 -11.03 -25.03
N ALA A 84 -9.86 -12.32 -25.22
CA ALA A 84 -10.71 -13.42 -24.76
C ALA A 84 -10.87 -13.49 -23.23
N LEU A 85 -9.98 -12.86 -22.46
CA LEU A 85 -10.06 -12.80 -20.99
C LEU A 85 -10.89 -11.62 -20.48
N ARG A 86 -11.36 -10.71 -21.35
CA ARG A 86 -12.02 -9.46 -20.95
C ARG A 86 -13.19 -9.69 -20.01
N ASP A 87 -14.14 -10.55 -20.38
CA ASP A 87 -15.36 -10.77 -19.59
C ASP A 87 -15.04 -11.45 -18.25
N ARG A 88 -14.04 -12.35 -18.23
CA ARG A 88 -13.58 -13.00 -16.99
C ARG A 88 -12.92 -12.00 -16.04
N LEU A 89 -12.16 -11.03 -16.56
CA LEU A 89 -11.39 -10.07 -15.77
C LEU A 89 -12.19 -8.81 -15.40
N ALA A 90 -13.27 -8.50 -16.10
CA ALA A 90 -14.11 -7.32 -15.88
C ALA A 90 -14.48 -7.08 -14.40
N PRO A 91 -15.08 -8.04 -13.66
CA PRO A 91 -15.47 -7.80 -12.26
C PRO A 91 -14.27 -7.55 -11.34
N LEU A 92 -13.13 -8.20 -11.59
CA LEU A 92 -11.92 -8.00 -10.79
C LEU A 92 -11.32 -6.61 -11.08
N ARG A 93 -11.31 -6.21 -12.35
CA ARG A 93 -10.82 -4.89 -12.79
C ARG A 93 -11.64 -3.75 -12.19
N GLU A 94 -12.97 -3.89 -12.19
CA GLU A 94 -13.88 -2.94 -11.56
C GLU A 94 -13.65 -2.82 -10.05
N ALA A 95 -13.47 -3.95 -9.35
CA ALA A 95 -13.15 -3.96 -7.93
C ALA A 95 -11.81 -3.27 -7.63
N VAL A 96 -10.76 -3.52 -8.42
CA VAL A 96 -9.45 -2.86 -8.26
C VAL A 96 -9.56 -1.35 -8.52
N ALA A 97 -10.32 -0.93 -9.53
CA ALA A 97 -10.59 0.49 -9.77
C ALA A 97 -11.34 1.14 -8.60
N ALA A 98 -12.34 0.47 -8.03
CA ALA A 98 -13.05 0.93 -6.85
C ALA A 98 -12.12 1.04 -5.62
N HIS A 99 -11.21 0.09 -5.43
CA HIS A 99 -10.19 0.16 -4.37
C HIS A 99 -9.24 1.35 -4.56
N ALA A 100 -8.77 1.62 -5.78
CA ALA A 100 -7.94 2.79 -6.07
C ALA A 100 -8.68 4.11 -5.77
N GLY A 101 -9.97 4.19 -6.11
CA GLY A 101 -10.83 5.33 -5.75
C GLY A 101 -11.03 5.48 -4.24
N ALA A 102 -11.28 4.37 -3.54
CA ALA A 102 -11.42 4.37 -2.08
C ALA A 102 -10.13 4.80 -1.38
N LEU A 103 -8.96 4.39 -1.87
CA LEU A 103 -7.67 4.75 -1.32
C LEU A 103 -7.26 6.18 -1.64
N SER A 104 -7.59 6.71 -2.82
CA SER A 104 -7.32 8.13 -3.14
C SER A 104 -8.23 9.09 -2.38
N GLY A 105 -9.32 8.60 -1.77
CA GLY A 105 -10.30 9.45 -1.11
C GLY A 105 -11.26 10.13 -2.08
N THR A 106 -11.25 9.72 -3.35
CA THR A 106 -12.18 10.18 -4.39
C THR A 106 -13.42 9.30 -4.47
N ALA A 107 -13.55 8.27 -3.62
CA ALA A 107 -14.77 7.47 -3.54
C ALA A 107 -15.95 8.38 -3.17
N ALA A 108 -16.88 8.52 -4.12
CA ALA A 108 -18.15 9.22 -3.92
C ALA A 108 -18.87 8.71 -2.66
N PRO A 109 -19.63 9.56 -1.96
CA PRO A 109 -20.43 9.12 -0.83
C PRO A 109 -21.36 7.95 -1.25
N ARG A 110 -21.45 6.95 -0.37
CA ARG A 110 -22.24 5.70 -0.47
C ARG A 110 -23.60 5.89 -1.17
N PRO A 111 -24.06 4.95 -2.03
CA PRO A 111 -25.30 5.10 -2.77
C PRO A 111 -26.54 4.95 -1.86
N PRO A 112 -27.61 5.77 -2.01
CA PRO A 112 -28.97 5.29 -1.81
C PRO A 112 -29.39 4.40 -3.00
N ALA A 113 -30.27 3.43 -2.74
CA ALA A 113 -30.69 2.40 -3.69
C ALA A 113 -31.34 2.94 -4.99
N SER A 114 -30.87 2.42 -6.14
CA SER A 114 -31.53 2.31 -7.47
C SER A 114 -31.82 3.58 -8.33
N PRO A 115 -31.92 3.46 -9.68
CA PRO A 115 -31.29 4.37 -10.68
C PRO A 115 -32.29 5.02 -11.69
N PRO A 116 -31.89 5.56 -12.88
CA PRO A 116 -30.79 6.46 -13.27
C PRO A 116 -31.28 7.75 -14.00
N ALA A 117 -30.41 8.75 -14.21
CA ALA A 117 -30.29 9.51 -15.48
C ALA A 117 -29.28 10.66 -15.38
N SER A 118 -28.26 10.66 -16.24
CA SER A 118 -28.03 11.71 -17.25
C SER A 118 -26.57 11.77 -17.67
N SER A 119 -26.40 11.77 -18.98
CA SER A 119 -25.17 11.93 -19.75
C SER A 119 -24.46 13.25 -19.45
N GLY A 120 -23.14 13.20 -19.35
CA GLY A 120 -22.28 14.38 -19.37
C GLY A 120 -20.84 13.97 -19.69
N ALA A 121 -20.40 14.20 -20.93
CA ALA A 121 -19.00 14.10 -21.31
C ALA A 121 -18.19 15.24 -20.66
N PRO A 122 -16.87 15.04 -20.49
CA PRO A 122 -16.00 15.95 -21.23
C PRO A 122 -14.75 15.30 -21.85
N SER A 123 -14.23 16.08 -22.79
CA SER A 123 -13.05 15.94 -23.64
C SER A 123 -11.79 15.40 -22.99
N GLY A 124 -11.04 14.67 -23.80
CA GLY A 124 -9.72 14.15 -23.47
C GLY A 124 -8.63 15.22 -23.37
N ALA A 125 -7.64 14.89 -22.55
CA ALA A 125 -6.29 15.40 -22.60
C ALA A 125 -5.33 14.19 -22.46
N PRO A 126 -4.16 14.21 -23.12
CA PRO A 126 -3.31 13.02 -23.21
C PRO A 126 -2.60 12.79 -21.87
N ALA A 127 -2.78 11.61 -21.29
CA ALA A 127 -1.95 11.15 -20.20
C ALA A 127 -0.58 10.76 -20.78
N THR A 128 0.46 11.48 -20.36
CA THR A 128 1.85 11.10 -20.57
C THR A 128 2.07 9.71 -19.99
N ALA A 129 2.46 8.77 -20.85
CA ALA A 129 2.80 7.41 -20.51
C ALA A 129 3.94 7.39 -19.49
N SER A 130 3.61 7.18 -18.22
CA SER A 130 4.59 6.86 -17.21
C SER A 130 5.05 5.42 -17.44
N ALA A 131 6.35 5.28 -17.65
CA ALA A 131 7.03 4.06 -18.06
C ALA A 131 6.63 2.86 -17.19
N ILE A 132 5.96 1.90 -17.83
CA ILE A 132 5.84 0.52 -17.39
C ILE A 132 7.24 -0.04 -17.13
N ALA A 133 7.59 -0.18 -15.86
CA ALA A 133 8.75 -0.93 -15.44
C ALA A 133 8.51 -2.42 -15.73
N GLY A 134 8.90 -2.83 -16.93
CA GLY A 134 9.65 -4.07 -17.16
C GLY A 134 8.90 -5.38 -16.97
N GLY A 135 7.97 -5.66 -17.87
CA GLY A 135 7.51 -7.02 -18.15
C GLY A 135 6.49 -7.00 -19.28
N SER A 136 6.88 -7.46 -20.46
CA SER A 136 5.88 -7.73 -21.52
C SER A 136 4.90 -8.77 -20.99
N VAL A 137 3.59 -8.53 -21.15
CA VAL A 137 2.55 -9.51 -20.83
C VAL A 137 2.87 -10.81 -21.56
N ALA A 138 2.87 -11.93 -20.84
CA ALA A 138 3.17 -13.25 -21.40
C ALA A 138 2.23 -13.59 -22.55
N ASP A 139 2.74 -14.25 -23.60
CA ASP A 139 1.95 -14.67 -24.77
C ASP A 139 1.02 -15.84 -24.47
N ASP A 140 1.31 -16.65 -23.45
CA ASP A 140 0.38 -17.66 -22.95
C ASP A 140 -0.66 -17.01 -22.01
N PRO A 141 -1.97 -17.10 -22.29
CA PRO A 141 -3.02 -16.51 -21.44
C PRO A 141 -3.00 -17.07 -20.01
N ALA A 142 -2.66 -18.35 -19.81
CA ALA A 142 -2.59 -18.93 -18.47
C ALA A 142 -1.38 -18.38 -17.70
N ALA A 143 -0.21 -18.23 -18.35
CA ALA A 143 0.95 -17.55 -17.76
C ALA A 143 0.65 -16.09 -17.42
N ALA A 144 -0.10 -15.38 -18.25
CA ALA A 144 -0.52 -14.00 -17.97
C ALA A 144 -1.41 -13.91 -16.71
N LEU A 145 -2.36 -14.84 -16.54
CA LEU A 145 -3.19 -14.92 -15.33
C LEU A 145 -2.38 -15.25 -14.07
N ARG A 146 -1.41 -16.17 -14.17
CA ARG A 146 -0.50 -16.50 -13.05
C ARG A 146 0.36 -15.31 -12.64
N ALA A 147 0.89 -14.56 -13.62
CA ALA A 147 1.65 -13.34 -13.38
C ALA A 147 0.78 -12.27 -12.70
N LEU A 148 -0.44 -12.05 -13.20
CA LEU A 148 -1.40 -11.12 -12.61
C LEU A 148 -1.77 -11.51 -11.17
N ALA A 149 -1.96 -12.80 -10.90
CA ALA A 149 -2.21 -13.30 -9.56
C ALA A 149 -1.02 -13.07 -8.61
N ALA A 150 0.21 -13.13 -9.12
CA ALA A 150 1.41 -12.80 -8.35
C ALA A 150 1.47 -11.30 -8.01
N SER A 151 1.10 -10.43 -8.95
CA SER A 151 1.01 -8.99 -8.71
C SER A 151 -0.08 -8.63 -7.69
N GLU A 152 -1.26 -9.26 -7.75
CA GLU A 152 -2.31 -9.14 -6.73
C GLU A 152 -1.77 -9.52 -5.34
N ARG A 153 -1.14 -10.69 -5.20
CA ARG A 153 -0.53 -11.11 -3.91
C ARG A 153 0.51 -10.11 -3.41
N ARG A 154 1.39 -9.63 -4.28
CA ARG A 154 2.43 -8.65 -3.93
C ARG A 154 1.80 -7.36 -3.41
N THR A 155 0.75 -6.88 -4.07
CA THR A 155 0.03 -5.66 -3.66
C THR A 155 -0.73 -5.84 -2.36
N SER A 156 -1.43 -6.96 -2.17
CA SER A 156 -2.07 -7.28 -0.90
C SER A 156 -1.07 -7.37 0.26
N ALA A 157 0.09 -7.98 0.04
CA ALA A 157 1.14 -8.09 1.05
C ALA A 157 1.69 -6.71 1.45
N GLU A 158 1.92 -5.82 0.48
CA GLU A 158 2.37 -4.45 0.77
C GLU A 158 1.31 -3.59 1.46
N HIS A 159 0.04 -3.73 1.10
CA HIS A 159 -1.06 -3.10 1.84
C HIS A 159 -1.14 -3.61 3.28
N THR A 160 -0.93 -4.91 3.49
CA THR A 160 -0.90 -5.53 4.82
C THR A 160 0.28 -5.01 5.64
N ALA A 161 1.46 -4.88 5.04
CA ALA A 161 2.64 -4.31 5.69
C ALA A 161 2.42 -2.85 6.10
N SER A 162 1.70 -2.08 5.27
CA SER A 162 1.40 -0.66 5.52
C SER A 162 0.39 -0.41 6.64
N LEU A 163 -0.25 -1.45 7.19
CA LEU A 163 -1.22 -1.32 8.28
C LEU A 163 -0.60 -0.71 9.54
N MET A 164 0.69 -0.95 9.79
CA MET A 164 1.38 -0.50 11.01
C MET A 164 1.67 1.01 11.00
N ASP A 165 1.70 1.61 9.82
CA ASP A 165 2.00 3.04 9.62
C ASP A 165 0.72 3.87 9.38
N ALA A 166 -0.43 3.21 9.30
CA ALA A 166 -1.70 3.83 8.92
C ALA A 166 -2.54 4.25 10.14
N GLU A 167 -3.24 5.38 10.00
CA GLU A 167 -4.30 5.78 10.93
C GLU A 167 -5.42 4.72 11.01
N PRO A 168 -6.15 4.59 12.14
CA PRO A 168 -7.05 3.46 12.39
C PRO A 168 -8.18 3.27 11.36
N GLU A 169 -8.67 4.35 10.75
CA GLU A 169 -9.68 4.27 9.69
C GLU A 169 -9.08 3.76 8.37
N LEU A 170 -7.92 4.29 7.97
CA LEU A 170 -7.19 3.85 6.78
C LEU A 170 -6.74 2.39 6.94
N ALA A 171 -6.28 1.99 8.13
CA ALA A 171 -5.89 0.61 8.41
C ALA A 171 -7.06 -0.38 8.20
N ARG A 172 -8.28 -0.03 8.63
CA ARG A 172 -9.48 -0.86 8.38
C ARG A 172 -9.80 -0.97 6.89
N LEU A 173 -9.72 0.13 6.15
CA LEU A 173 -9.90 0.11 4.69
C LEU A 173 -8.84 -0.77 4.02
N LEU A 174 -7.56 -0.60 4.38
CA LEU A 174 -6.45 -1.38 3.82
C LEU A 174 -6.57 -2.86 4.11
N ALA A 175 -6.99 -3.25 5.31
CA ALA A 175 -7.21 -4.65 5.65
C ALA A 175 -8.29 -5.27 4.76
N SER A 176 -9.39 -4.56 4.52
CA SER A 176 -10.45 -5.01 3.59
C SER A 176 -9.94 -5.13 2.15
N VAL A 177 -9.18 -4.15 1.67
CA VAL A 177 -8.62 -4.15 0.31
C VAL A 177 -7.59 -5.28 0.14
N ALA A 178 -6.72 -5.49 1.13
CA ALA A 178 -5.72 -6.56 1.10
C ALA A 178 -6.37 -7.96 1.11
N ALA A 179 -7.43 -8.13 1.90
CA ALA A 179 -8.22 -9.36 1.90
C ALA A 179 -8.90 -9.61 0.55
N ALA A 180 -9.50 -8.58 -0.06
CA ALA A 180 -10.10 -8.68 -1.39
C ALA A 180 -9.07 -9.05 -2.48
N GLY A 181 -7.90 -8.38 -2.50
CA GLY A 181 -6.82 -8.73 -3.45
C GLY A 181 -6.28 -10.15 -3.25
N SER A 182 -6.26 -10.65 -2.01
CA SER A 182 -5.90 -12.05 -1.73
C SER A 182 -6.92 -13.03 -2.32
N ALA A 183 -8.22 -12.69 -2.26
CA ALA A 183 -9.27 -13.46 -2.90
C ALA A 183 -9.19 -13.40 -4.43
N HIS A 184 -8.89 -12.22 -5.01
CA HIS A 184 -8.67 -12.08 -6.46
C HIS A 184 -7.52 -12.96 -6.95
N ALA A 185 -6.39 -12.95 -6.24
CA ALA A 185 -5.25 -13.81 -6.58
C ALA A 185 -5.63 -15.29 -6.63
N TYR A 186 -6.48 -15.75 -5.71
CA TYR A 186 -7.01 -17.11 -5.72
C TYR A 186 -7.92 -17.37 -6.94
N LEU A 187 -8.86 -16.46 -7.23
CA LEU A 187 -9.79 -16.58 -8.36
C LEU A 187 -9.08 -16.61 -9.72
N LEU A 188 -8.00 -15.85 -9.87
CA LEU A 188 -7.18 -15.83 -11.08
C LEU A 188 -6.55 -17.21 -11.35
N THR A 189 -6.09 -17.90 -10.30
CA THR A 189 -5.44 -19.22 -10.43
C THR A 189 -6.40 -20.40 -10.44
N LYS A 190 -7.62 -20.25 -9.89
CA LYS A 190 -8.59 -21.36 -9.80
C LYS A 190 -9.09 -21.85 -11.17
N GLY A 191 -9.15 -20.96 -12.16
CA GLY A 191 -9.63 -21.29 -13.52
C GLY A 191 -8.66 -22.10 -14.38
N ASP A 192 -7.38 -22.18 -14.00
CA ASP A 192 -6.34 -22.90 -14.75
C ASP A 192 -6.22 -24.38 -14.36
N ALA A 193 -6.90 -24.80 -13.29
CA ALA A 193 -6.81 -26.15 -12.74
C ALA A 193 -7.81 -27.15 -13.37
N ARG A 194 -8.27 -26.89 -14.61
CA ARG A 194 -9.26 -27.72 -15.31
C ARG A 194 -8.83 -28.08 -16.72
#